data_AF-A0A3G5UA67-F1
#
_entry.id   AF-A0A3G5UA67-F1
#
_cell.length_a   1.000
_cell.length_b   1.000
_cell.length_c   1.000
_cell.angle_alpha   90.00
_cell.angle_beta   90.00
_cell.angle_gamma   90.00
#
_symmetry.space_group_name_H-M   'P 1'
#
loop_
_entity.id
_entity.type
_entity.pdbx_description
1 polymer ?
#
loop_
_entity_poly.entity_id
_entity_poly.type
_entity_poly.pdbx_seq_one_letter_code
_entity_poly.pdbx_strand_id
1 'polypeptide(L)'
;MSVVKGNEFWREVYYYMEEHNCYKDEAVKAVEAQFSNKDEKRLEIIEAVKEKLMYAGIPEKDSLKFAETAPFVNSLTGAGVERMVRSFIALYKKGECAKQ
;
A
#
# COMPACT_ATOMS: atom_id res chain seq x y z
N MET A 1 8.66 10.60 13.71
CA MET A 1 9.17 10.47 12.31
C MET A 1 8.44 11.46 11.40
N SER A 2 8.58 12.78 11.59
CA SER A 2 7.72 13.79 10.94
C SER A 2 8.41 14.64 9.86
N VAL A 3 9.71 14.48 9.65
CA VAL A 3 10.50 15.37 8.77
C VAL A 3 10.52 14.89 7.32
N VAL A 4 10.40 13.57 7.09
CA VAL A 4 10.51 12.99 5.74
C VAL A 4 9.26 13.28 4.90
N LYS A 5 8.05 13.28 5.50
CA LYS A 5 6.79 13.61 4.81
C LYS A 5 6.77 15.03 4.24
N GLY A 6 7.36 16.00 4.95
CA GLY A 6 7.43 17.38 4.46
C GLY A 6 8.25 17.49 3.18
N ASN A 7 9.34 16.73 3.07
CA ASN A 7 10.27 16.86 1.96
C ASN A 7 9.74 16.25 0.65
N GLU A 8 9.05 15.11 0.73
CA GLU A 8 8.45 14.47 -0.44
C GLU A 8 7.19 15.21 -0.92
N PHE A 9 6.36 15.68 0.01
CA PHE A 9 5.15 16.44 -0.31
C PHE A 9 5.49 17.76 -1.02
N TRP A 10 6.39 18.58 -0.47
CA TRP A 10 6.78 19.83 -1.12
C TRP A 10 7.46 19.59 -2.47
N ARG A 11 8.19 18.49 -2.62
CA ARG A 11 8.79 18.11 -3.90
C ARG A 11 7.73 17.78 -4.95
N GLU A 12 6.69 17.01 -4.62
CA GLU A 12 5.56 16.77 -5.53
C GLU A 12 4.81 18.07 -5.85
N VAL A 13 4.61 18.96 -4.87
CA VAL A 13 4.01 20.29 -5.10
C VAL A 13 4.82 21.11 -6.10
N TYR A 14 6.15 21.17 -5.95
CA TYR A 14 7.02 21.89 -6.88
C TYR A 14 6.96 21.30 -8.30
N TYR A 15 7.03 19.98 -8.45
CA TYR A 15 6.88 19.35 -9.76
C TYR A 15 5.52 19.62 -10.40
N TYR A 16 4.45 19.53 -9.62
CA TYR A 16 3.09 19.81 -10.11
C TYR A 16 2.95 21.26 -10.59
N MET A 17 3.54 22.22 -9.87
CA MET A 17 3.59 23.63 -10.30
C MET A 17 4.33 23.80 -11.63
N GLU A 18 5.48 23.15 -11.80
CA GLU A 18 6.27 23.23 -13.05
C GLU A 18 5.52 22.59 -14.24
N GLU A 19 4.92 21.42 -14.03
CA GLU A 19 4.23 20.67 -15.08
C GLU A 19 2.94 21.36 -15.54
N HIS A 20 2.18 21.91 -14.59
CA HIS A 20 0.87 22.52 -14.87
C HIS A 20 0.89 24.05 -14.95
N ASN A 21 2.05 24.69 -14.74
CA ASN A 21 2.22 26.14 -14.72
C ASN A 21 1.15 26.85 -13.87
N CYS A 22 0.95 26.38 -12.64
CA CYS A 22 -0.12 26.82 -11.74
C CYS A 22 0.42 27.48 -10.45
N TYR A 23 -0.47 28.17 -9.74
CA TYR A 23 -0.11 28.80 -8.47
C TYR A 23 0.07 27.77 -7.36
N LYS A 24 0.91 28.12 -6.37
CA LYS A 24 1.23 27.25 -5.24
C LYS A 24 -0.01 26.72 -4.53
N ASP A 25 -1.03 27.55 -4.32
CA ASP A 25 -2.24 27.15 -3.60
C ASP A 25 -3.08 26.13 -4.38
N GLU A 26 -3.05 26.19 -5.72
CA GLU A 26 -3.72 25.21 -6.58
C GLU A 26 -2.95 23.88 -6.59
N ALA A 27 -1.61 23.94 -6.69
CA ALA A 27 -0.75 22.76 -6.63
C ALA A 27 -0.82 22.05 -5.27
N VAL A 28 -0.81 22.80 -4.16
CA VAL A 28 -0.96 22.23 -2.80
C VAL A 28 -2.27 21.47 -2.68
N LYS A 29 -3.41 22.06 -3.08
CA LYS A 29 -4.71 21.37 -3.03
C LYS A 29 -4.75 20.11 -3.88
N ALA A 30 -4.18 20.16 -5.09
CA ALA A 30 -4.16 19.02 -5.99
C ALA A 30 -3.30 17.87 -5.42
N VAL A 31 -2.12 18.18 -4.90
CA VAL A 31 -1.22 17.18 -4.30
C VAL A 31 -1.76 16.65 -2.98
N GLU A 32 -2.34 17.48 -2.11
CA GLU A 32 -3.02 17.01 -0.90
C GLU A 32 -4.15 16.03 -1.21
N ALA A 33 -4.97 16.33 -2.22
CA ALA A 33 -6.04 15.45 -2.66
C ALA A 33 -5.48 14.12 -3.22
N GLN A 34 -4.38 14.15 -3.98
CA GLN A 34 -3.71 12.94 -4.46
C GLN A 34 -3.13 12.09 -3.33
N PHE A 35 -2.44 12.70 -2.35
CA PHE A 35 -1.89 11.99 -1.18
C PHE A 35 -3.00 11.38 -0.32
N SER A 36 -4.08 12.11 -0.08
CA SER A 36 -5.23 11.63 0.69
C SER A 36 -5.90 10.44 -0.01
N ASN A 37 -6.09 10.55 -1.33
CA ASN A 37 -6.64 9.46 -2.15
C ASN A 37 -5.68 8.25 -2.22
N LYS A 38 -4.36 8.46 -2.26
CA LYS A 38 -3.35 7.40 -2.15
C LYS A 38 -3.46 6.66 -0.81
N ASP A 39 -3.69 7.38 0.30
CA ASP A 39 -3.85 6.80 1.63
C ASP A 39 -5.17 6.01 1.77
N GLU A 40 -6.28 6.53 1.25
CA GLU A 40 -7.58 5.82 1.21
C GLU A 40 -7.51 4.54 0.38
N LYS A 41 -7.00 4.61 -0.85
CA LYS A 41 -6.80 3.43 -1.71
C LYS A 41 -5.88 2.40 -1.06
N ARG A 42 -4.89 2.84 -0.30
CA ARG A 42 -4.01 1.94 0.44
C ARG A 42 -4.78 1.20 1.53
N LEU A 43 -5.65 1.87 2.27
CA LEU A 43 -6.50 1.23 3.29
C LEU A 43 -7.44 0.20 2.66
N GLU A 44 -8.09 0.54 1.55
CA GLU A 44 -8.96 -0.40 0.82
C GLU A 44 -8.20 -1.66 0.36
N ILE A 45 -6.97 -1.51 -0.15
CA ILE A 45 -6.13 -2.65 -0.55
C ILE A 45 -5.76 -3.51 0.66
N ILE A 46 -5.40 -2.90 1.78
CA ILE A 46 -5.07 -3.63 3.02
C ILE A 46 -6.28 -4.44 3.47
N GLU A 47 -7.46 -3.83 3.50
CA GLU A 47 -8.69 -4.51 3.93
C GLU A 47 -9.06 -5.67 2.99
N ALA A 48 -9.05 -5.44 1.67
CA ALA A 48 -9.33 -6.47 0.67
C ALA A 48 -8.33 -7.65 0.71
N VAL A 49 -7.04 -7.37 0.97
CA VAL A 49 -6.02 -8.42 1.15
C VAL A 49 -6.25 -9.18 2.45
N LYS A 50 -6.51 -8.47 3.56
CA LYS A 50 -6.78 -9.09 4.87
C LYS A 50 -7.96 -10.06 4.77
N GLU A 51 -9.08 -9.62 4.20
CA GLU A 51 -10.28 -10.45 4.04
C GLU A 51 -10.01 -11.71 3.21
N LYS A 52 -9.28 -11.59 2.09
CA LYS A 52 -8.93 -12.77 1.26
C LYS A 52 -8.09 -13.80 2.02
N LEU A 53 -7.17 -13.34 2.87
CA LEU A 53 -6.33 -14.24 3.67
C LEU A 53 -7.12 -14.90 4.80
N MET A 54 -8.00 -14.15 5.46
CA MET A 54 -8.91 -14.69 6.47
C MET A 54 -9.85 -15.75 5.87
N TYR A 55 -10.41 -15.48 4.68
CA TYR A 55 -11.24 -16.46 3.95
C TYR A 55 -10.45 -17.73 3.57
N ALA A 56 -9.13 -17.62 3.37
CA ALA A 56 -8.25 -18.76 3.12
C ALA A 56 -7.90 -19.57 4.38
N GLY A 57 -8.41 -19.18 5.56
CA GLY A 57 -8.19 -19.85 6.85
C GLY A 57 -6.99 -19.32 7.63
N ILE A 58 -6.40 -18.19 7.23
CA ILE A 58 -5.22 -17.62 7.90
C ILE A 58 -5.69 -16.75 9.08
N PRO A 59 -5.04 -16.83 10.26
CA PRO A 59 -5.37 -15.98 11.40
C PRO A 59 -5.38 -14.49 11.05
N GLU A 60 -6.29 -13.72 11.65
CA GLU A 60 -6.43 -12.29 11.38
C GLU A 60 -5.13 -11.52 11.62
N LYS A 61 -4.40 -11.85 12.70
CA LYS A 61 -3.13 -11.22 13.05
C LYS A 61 -2.08 -11.35 11.95
N ASP A 62 -1.96 -12.53 11.36
CA ASP A 62 -0.99 -12.80 10.30
C ASP A 62 -1.47 -12.20 8.96
N SER A 63 -2.78 -12.22 8.73
CA SER A 63 -3.43 -11.60 7.57
C SER A 63 -3.20 -10.09 7.55
N LEU A 64 -3.39 -9.40 8.68
CA LEU A 64 -3.16 -7.96 8.79
C LEU A 64 -1.69 -7.60 8.55
N LYS A 65 -0.77 -8.33 9.19
CA LYS A 65 0.68 -8.10 9.04
C LYS A 65 1.14 -8.24 7.58
N PHE A 66 0.60 -9.21 6.85
CA PHE A 66 0.87 -9.35 5.43
C PHE A 66 0.21 -8.23 4.61
N ALA A 67 -1.05 -7.91 4.89
CA ALA A 67 -1.81 -6.91 4.14
C ALA A 67 -1.16 -5.52 4.23
N GLU A 68 -0.63 -5.13 5.40
CA GLU A 68 0.07 -3.85 5.58
C GLU A 68 1.38 -3.74 4.79
N THR A 69 2.03 -4.88 4.52
CA THR A 69 3.35 -4.94 3.88
C THR A 69 3.28 -5.19 2.38
N ALA A 70 2.27 -5.91 1.89
CA ALA A 70 2.13 -6.28 0.47
C ALA A 70 2.08 -5.07 -0.50
N PRO A 71 1.36 -3.96 -0.22
CA PRO A 71 1.36 -2.79 -1.09
C PRO A 71 2.74 -2.16 -1.25
N PHE A 72 3.54 -2.13 -0.18
CA PHE A 72 4.89 -1.59 -0.18
C PHE A 72 5.87 -2.48 -0.94
N VAL A 73 5.76 -3.80 -0.77
CA VAL A 73 6.56 -4.74 -1.56
C VAL A 73 6.20 -4.64 -3.04
N ASN A 74 4.92 -4.43 -3.37
CA ASN A 74 4.48 -4.23 -4.75
C ASN A 74 5.11 -2.98 -5.39
N SER A 75 5.11 -1.84 -4.68
CA SER A 75 5.71 -0.60 -5.21
C SER A 75 7.22 -0.74 -5.44
N LEU A 76 7.92 -1.57 -4.65
CA LEU A 76 9.35 -1.81 -4.79
C LEU A 76 9.72 -2.85 -5.85
N THR A 77 8.90 -3.88 -6.02
CA THR A 77 9.27 -5.09 -6.80
C THR A 77 8.45 -5.26 -8.07
N GLY A 78 7.30 -4.59 -8.19
CA GLY A 78 6.34 -4.82 -9.28
C GLY A 78 5.71 -6.21 -9.28
N ALA A 79 5.88 -7.00 -8.21
CA ALA A 79 5.50 -8.41 -8.18
C ALA A 79 3.98 -8.67 -8.28
N GLY A 80 3.14 -7.64 -8.14
CA GLY A 80 1.69 -7.74 -8.16
C GLY A 80 1.14 -8.25 -6.82
N VAL A 81 0.26 -7.46 -6.18
CA VAL A 81 -0.33 -7.81 -4.87
C VAL A 81 -1.04 -9.16 -4.91
N GLU A 82 -1.78 -9.45 -5.97
CA GLU A 82 -2.51 -10.72 -6.10
C GLU A 82 -1.58 -11.94 -6.15
N ARG A 83 -0.46 -11.83 -6.87
CA ARG A 83 0.53 -12.92 -6.96
C ARG A 83 1.13 -13.19 -5.58
N MET A 84 1.46 -12.14 -4.85
CA MET A 84 1.98 -12.26 -3.48
C MET A 84 1.00 -12.94 -2.55
N VAL A 85 -0.29 -12.56 -2.59
CA VAL A 85 -1.36 -13.20 -1.81
C VAL A 85 -1.44 -14.69 -2.10
N ARG A 86 -1.47 -15.08 -3.39
CA ARG A 86 -1.52 -16.50 -3.79
C ARG A 86 -0.31 -17.29 -3.29
N SER A 87 0.89 -16.73 -3.44
CA SER A 87 2.13 -17.36 -2.96
C SER A 87 2.15 -17.52 -1.45
N PHE A 88 1.70 -16.50 -0.72
CA PHE A 88 1.63 -16.55 0.74
C PHE A 88 0.67 -17.63 1.24
N ILE A 89 -0.54 -17.73 0.67
CA ILE A 89 -1.51 -18.79 1.00
C ILE A 89 -0.91 -20.19 0.76
N ALA A 90 -0.24 -20.39 -0.38
CA ALA A 90 0.37 -21.67 -0.71
C ALA A 90 1.49 -22.07 0.28
N LEU A 91 2.35 -21.11 0.64
CA LEU A 91 3.43 -21.33 1.60
C LEU A 91 2.88 -21.59 3.01
N TYR A 92 1.86 -20.84 3.42
CA TYR A 92 1.23 -20.99 4.73
C TYR A 92 0.63 -22.40 4.89
N LYS A 93 -0.18 -22.85 3.92
CA LYS A 93 -0.77 -24.20 3.92
C LYS A 93 0.29 -25.30 3.93
N LYS A 94 1.37 -25.14 3.13
CA LYS A 94 2.48 -26.11 3.11
C LYS A 94 3.18 -26.19 4.47
N GLY A 95 3.34 -25.07 5.15
CA GLY A 95 3.92 -24.99 6.49
C GLY A 95 3.04 -25.63 7.57
N GLU A 96 1.72 -25.50 7.48
CA GLU A 96 0.80 -26.17 8.41
C GLU A 96 0.75 -27.69 8.20
N CYS A 97 0.72 -28.16 6.95
CA CYS A 97 0.79 -29.60 6.65
C CYS A 97 2.09 -30.26 7.12
N ALA A 98 3.20 -29.52 7.16
CA ALA A 98 4.50 -30.03 7.63
C ALA A 98 4.60 -30.13 9.17
N LYS A 99 3.65 -29.56 9.91
CA LYS A 99 3.58 -29.62 11.39
C LYS A 99 2.67 -30.75 11.91
N GLN A 100 1.92 -31.41 11.02
CA GLN A 100 1.12 -32.61 11.30
C GLN A 100 1.96 -33.87 11.14
#